data_AF-A0A202DKX1-F1
#
_entry.id   AF-A0A202DKX1-F1
#
_cell.length_a   1.000
_cell.length_b   1.000
_cell.length_c   1.000
_cell.angle_alpha   90.00
_cell.angle_beta   90.00
_cell.angle_gamma   90.00
#
_symmetry.space_group_name_H-M   'P 1'
#
loop_
_entity.id
_entity.type
_entity.pdbx_description
1 polymer ?
#
loop_
_entity_poly.entity_id
_entity_poly.type
_entity_poly.pdbx_seq_one_letter_code
_entity_poly.pdbx_strand_id
1 'polypeptide(L)'
;MNLLEIAKIYTDLVKVDNQIPDSEFNAKDEIGTLRTKYHQILMDKLQEEGIEFSDRFDAMNKAFELVESEGPTITPPKSPTKVVNL
;
A
#
# COMPACT_ATOMS: atom_id res chain seq x y z
N MET A 1 -13.97 7.89 1.64
CA MET A 1 -12.75 7.11 1.89
C MET A 1 -11.58 7.98 1.47
N ASN A 2 -10.58 8.11 2.34
CA ASN A 2 -9.38 8.87 2.01
C ASN A 2 -8.41 8.02 1.16
N LEU A 3 -7.43 8.67 0.53
CA LEU A 3 -6.47 8.01 -0.35
C LEU A 3 -5.71 6.87 0.34
N LEU A 4 -5.32 7.07 1.60
CA LEU A 4 -4.60 6.07 2.38
C LEU A 4 -5.42 4.80 2.66
N GLU A 5 -6.71 4.95 3.01
CA GLU A 5 -7.62 3.82 3.19
C GLU A 5 -7.75 3.02 1.89
N ILE A 6 -7.86 3.71 0.75
CA ILE A 6 -7.92 3.07 -0.58
C ILE A 6 -6.60 2.34 -0.88
N ALA A 7 -5.46 2.97 -0.60
CA ALA A 7 -4.13 2.39 -0.80
C ALA A 7 -3.91 1.13 0.05
N LYS A 8 -4.38 1.15 1.31
CA LYS A 8 -4.36 -0.03 2.20
C LYS A 8 -5.19 -1.18 1.65
N ILE A 9 -6.45 -0.92 1.28
CA ILE A 9 -7.32 -1.97 0.73
C ILE A 9 -6.73 -2.55 -0.56
N TYR A 10 -6.26 -1.69 -1.47
CA TYR A 10 -5.61 -2.15 -2.70
C TYR A 10 -4.37 -3.02 -2.41
N THR A 11 -3.52 -2.58 -1.49
CA THR A 11 -2.31 -3.31 -1.08
C THR A 11 -2.64 -4.67 -0.46
N ASP A 12 -3.67 -4.71 0.39
CA ASP A 12 -4.14 -5.96 1.00
C ASP A 12 -4.71 -6.91 -0.05
N LEU A 13 -5.46 -6.41 -1.04
CA LEU A 13 -5.95 -7.22 -2.16
C LEU A 13 -4.81 -7.80 -3.00
N VAL A 14 -3.73 -7.05 -3.25
CA VAL A 14 -2.54 -7.56 -3.94
C VAL A 14 -1.88 -8.68 -3.13
N LYS A 15 -1.76 -8.51 -1.81
CA LYS A 15 -1.20 -9.54 -0.93
C LYS A 15 -2.04 -10.81 -0.91
N VAL A 16 -3.36 -10.67 -0.80
CA VAL A 16 -4.30 -11.79 -0.81
C VAL A 16 -4.26 -12.53 -2.14
N ASP A 17 -4.27 -11.83 -3.27
CA ASP A 17 -4.19 -12.45 -4.61
C ASP A 17 -2.92 -13.31 -4.76
N ASN A 18 -1.80 -12.83 -4.24
CA ASN A 18 -0.52 -13.56 -4.26
C ASN A 18 -0.48 -14.77 -3.31
N GLN A 19 -1.38 -14.84 -2.32
CA GLN A 19 -1.48 -15.95 -1.37
C GLN A 19 -2.45 -17.03 -1.84
N ILE A 20 -3.38 -16.71 -2.74
CA ILE A 20 -4.35 -17.67 -3.26
C ILE A 20 -3.65 -18.65 -4.23
N PRO A 21 -3.72 -19.97 -3.96
CA PRO A 21 -3.20 -20.97 -4.88
C PRO A 21 -3.86 -20.89 -6.26
N ASP A 22 -3.10 -21.13 -7.33
CA ASP A 22 -3.63 -21.10 -8.70
C ASP A 22 -4.76 -22.11 -8.94
N SER A 23 -4.85 -23.16 -8.12
CA SER A 23 -5.94 -24.15 -8.17
C SER A 23 -7.29 -23.59 -7.71
N GLU A 24 -7.31 -22.47 -6.99
CA GLU A 24 -8.53 -21.84 -6.49
C GLU A 24 -9.03 -20.75 -7.44
N PHE A 25 -9.39 -21.16 -8.66
CA PHE A 25 -9.77 -20.25 -9.75
C PHE A 25 -10.87 -19.24 -9.37
N ASN A 26 -11.92 -19.68 -8.66
CA ASN A 26 -13.04 -18.79 -8.29
C ASN A 26 -12.58 -17.69 -7.33
N ALA A 27 -11.82 -18.05 -6.29
CA ALA A 27 -11.30 -17.06 -5.33
C ALA A 27 -10.35 -16.08 -6.02
N LYS A 28 -9.51 -16.58 -6.94
CA LYS A 28 -8.58 -15.75 -7.70
C LYS A 28 -9.29 -14.77 -8.64
N ASP A 29 -10.36 -15.21 -9.29
CA ASP A 29 -11.16 -14.34 -10.17
C ASP A 29 -11.90 -13.24 -9.37
N GLU A 30 -12.49 -13.60 -8.22
CA GLU A 30 -13.16 -12.65 -7.33
C GLU A 30 -12.18 -11.59 -6.79
N ILE A 31 -11.02 -12.01 -6.29
CA ILE A 31 -9.98 -11.09 -5.80
C ILE A 31 -9.40 -10.26 -6.94
N GLY A 32 -9.16 -10.84 -8.12
CA GLY A 32 -8.70 -10.12 -9.30
C GLY A 32 -9.67 -9.02 -9.73
N THR A 33 -10.98 -9.28 -9.65
CA THR A 33 -12.04 -8.31 -9.92
C THR A 33 -12.01 -7.17 -8.90
N LEU A 34 -11.92 -7.49 -7.60
CA LEU A 34 -11.83 -6.49 -6.54
C LEU A 34 -10.56 -5.64 -6.66
N ARG A 35 -9.41 -6.27 -6.92
CA ARG A 35 -8.13 -5.57 -7.12
C ARG A 35 -8.23 -4.58 -8.28
N THR A 36 -8.82 -4.99 -9.40
CA THR A 36 -9.02 -4.11 -10.56
C THR A 36 -9.89 -2.90 -10.22
N LYS A 37 -10.99 -3.13 -9.48
CA LYS A 37 -11.89 -2.06 -9.03
C LYS A 37 -11.18 -1.08 -8.10
N TYR A 38 -10.47 -1.57 -7.08
CA TYR A 38 -9.77 -0.71 -6.13
C TYR A 38 -8.57 0.01 -6.74
N HIS A 39 -7.91 -0.60 -7.73
CA HIS A 39 -6.88 0.08 -8.51
C HIS A 39 -7.45 1.29 -9.26
N GLN A 40 -8.63 1.17 -9.87
CA GLN A 40 -9.28 2.31 -10.52
C GLN A 40 -9.65 3.40 -9.50
N ILE A 41 -10.26 3.02 -8.37
CA ILE A 41 -10.62 3.96 -7.30
C ILE A 41 -9.37 4.68 -6.76
N LEU A 42 -8.24 3.98 -6.64
CA LEU A 42 -6.96 4.56 -6.26
C LEU A 42 -6.51 5.62 -7.27
N MET A 43 -6.51 5.30 -8.56
CA MET A 43 -6.13 6.24 -9.63
C MET A 43 -7.03 7.47 -9.64
N ASP A 44 -8.34 7.28 -9.55
CA ASP A 44 -9.31 8.38 -9.50
C ASP A 44 -9.04 9.27 -8.28
N LYS A 45 -8.73 8.67 -7.13
CA LYS A 45 -8.44 9.43 -5.90
C LYS A 45 -7.10 10.16 -5.95
N LEU A 46 -6.05 9.55 -6.53
CA LEU A 46 -4.77 10.21 -6.78
C LEU A 46 -4.97 11.46 -7.65
N GLN A 47 -5.77 11.34 -8.72
CA GLN A 47 -6.12 12.49 -9.57
C GLN A 47 -6.92 13.56 -8.82
N GLU A 48 -7.92 13.16 -8.03
CA GLU A 48 -8.73 14.06 -7.20
C GLU A 48 -7.86 14.86 -6.21
N GLU A 49 -6.84 14.21 -5.62
CA GLU A 49 -5.89 14.84 -4.68
C GLU A 49 -4.72 15.56 -5.37
N GLY A 50 -4.69 15.60 -6.70
CA GLY A 50 -3.66 16.30 -7.48
C GLY A 50 -2.29 15.60 -7.47
N ILE A 51 -2.25 14.30 -7.18
CA ILE A 51 -1.04 13.49 -7.20
C ILE A 51 -0.87 12.92 -8.61
N GLU A 52 0.16 13.39 -9.30
CA GLU A 52 0.49 12.90 -10.64
C GLU A 52 1.02 11.47 -10.59
N PHE A 53 0.59 10.64 -11.54
CA PHE A 53 1.18 9.35 -11.86
C PHE A 53 1.27 9.17 -13.38
N SER A 54 2.32 8.49 -13.84
CA SER A 54 2.59 8.31 -15.27
C SER A 54 1.77 7.17 -15.89
N ASP A 55 1.55 6.10 -15.14
CA ASP A 55 0.80 4.92 -15.57
C ASP A 55 0.20 4.15 -14.38
N ARG A 56 -0.39 2.99 -14.67
CA ARG A 56 -1.02 2.10 -13.68
C ARG A 56 -0.01 1.51 -12.69
N PHE A 57 1.23 1.24 -13.13
CA PHE A 57 2.27 0.69 -12.26
C PHE A 57 2.78 1.76 -11.31
N ASP A 58 2.92 3.01 -11.78
CA ASP A 58 3.27 4.15 -10.95
C ASP A 58 2.19 4.44 -9.90
N ALA A 59 0.91 4.42 -10.28
CA ALA A 59 -0.20 4.53 -9.33
C ALA A 59 -0.15 3.43 -8.25
N MET A 60 0.17 2.19 -8.62
CA MET A 60 0.38 1.08 -7.68
C MET A 60 1.56 1.31 -6.73
N ASN A 61 2.70 1.79 -7.25
CA ASN A 61 3.87 2.09 -6.42
C ASN A 61 3.56 3.17 -5.38
N LYS A 62 2.85 4.22 -5.77
CA LYS A 62 2.39 5.27 -4.84
C LYS A 62 1.50 4.70 -3.74
N ALA A 63 0.64 3.72 -4.06
CA ALA A 63 -0.16 3.03 -3.05
C ALA A 63 0.73 2.37 -1.98
N PHE A 64 1.79 1.68 -2.40
CA PHE A 64 2.73 1.05 -1.48
C PHE A 64 3.51 2.07 -0.66
N GLU A 65 4.02 3.13 -1.29
CA GLU A 65 4.72 4.22 -0.59
C GLU A 65 3.84 4.89 0.47
N LEU A 66 2.55 5.11 0.16
CA LEU A 66 1.57 5.68 1.10
C LEU A 66 1.33 4.75 2.31
N VAL A 67 1.29 3.44 2.09
CA VAL A 67 1.13 2.46 3.16
C VAL A 67 2.42 2.31 4.00
N GLU A 68 3.58 2.33 3.35
CA GLU A 68 4.88 2.21 4.00
C GLU A 68 5.26 3.46 4.81
N SER A 69 4.89 4.65 4.33
CA SER A 69 5.11 5.91 5.05
C SER A 69 4.26 6.05 6.32
N GLU A 70 3.23 5.21 6.48
CA GLU A 70 2.49 5.02 7.73
C GLU A 70 3.06 3.90 8.64
N GLY A 71 4.15 3.23 8.23
CA GLY A 71 4.91 2.33 9.11
C GLY A 71 5.34 3.03 10.39
N PRO A 72 5.52 2.30 11.51
CA PRO A 72 5.59 2.88 12.84
C PRO A 72 6.66 3.97 12.87
N THR A 73 6.35 5.08 13.54
CA THR A 73 7.33 6.06 13.99
C THR A 73 8.34 5.36 14.91
N ILE A 74 9.30 4.64 14.32
CA ILE A 74 10.56 4.31 14.97
C ILE A 74 11.28 5.64 15.11
N THR A 75 10.93 6.35 16.18
CA THR A 75 11.88 7.23 16.82
C THR A 75 13.17 6.41 16.97
N PRO A 76 14.29 6.81 16.36
CA PRO A 76 15.53 6.09 16.58
C PRO A 76 15.78 6.11 18.09
N PRO A 77 16.12 4.96 18.71
CA PRO A 77 16.46 4.96 20.13
C PRO A 77 17.57 6.00 20.30
N LYS A 78 17.32 7.00 21.17
CA LYS A 78 18.35 7.95 21.60
C LYS A 78 19.57 7.12 21.97
N SER A 79 20.67 7.33 21.25
CA SER A 79 21.93 6.65 21.52
C SER A 79 22.25 6.77 23.01
N PRO A 80 22.59 5.68 23.71
CA PRO A 80 22.91 5.77 25.12
C PRO A 80 24.11 6.72 25.28
N THR A 81 23.90 7.80 26.03
CA THR A 81 24.97 8.70 26.46
C THR A 81 26.04 7.85 27.13
N LYS A 82 27.23 7.80 26.52
CA LYS A 82 28.40 7.14 27.07
C LYS A 82 28.73 7.85 28.38
N VAL A 83 28.38 7.23 29.51
CA VAL A 83 28.80 7.70 30.84
C VAL A 83 30.31 7.44 30.91
N VAL A 84 31.09 8.48 30.65
CA VAL A 84 32.52 8.47 30.88
C VAL A 84 32.70 8.71 32.38
N ASN A 85 32.95 7.63 33.13
CA ASN A 85 33.45 7.77 34.49
C ASN A 85 34.92 8.19 34.41
N LEU A 86 35.20 9.39 34.92
CA LEU A 86 36.53 9.85 35.33
C LEU A 86 36.83 9.36 36.75
#